data_AF-A0A6P1DPR8-F1
#
_entry.id   AF-A0A6P1DPR8-F1
#
_cell.length_a   1.000
_cell.length_b   1.000
_cell.length_c   1.000
_cell.angle_alpha   90.00
_cell.angle_beta   90.00
_cell.angle_gamma   90.00
#
_symmetry.space_group_name_H-M   'P 1'
#
loop_
_entity.id
_entity.type
_entity.pdbx_description
1 polymer ?
#
loop_
_entity_poly.entity_id
_entity_poly.type
_entity_poly.pdbx_seq_one_letter_code
_entity_poly.pdbx_strand_id
1 'polypeptide(L)' 'MAIEVTDATFDEVVLKSDKPVMVDFW' A
#
# COMPACT_ATOMS: atom_id res chain seq x y z
N MET A 1 -0.80 5.72 -11.73
CA MET A 1 0.57 5.43 -11.26
C MET A 1 0.45 4.43 -10.14
N ALA A 2 1.14 3.30 -10.24
CA ALA A 2 1.31 2.37 -9.13
C ALA A 2 2.49 2.84 -8.27
N ILE A 3 2.40 2.66 -6.97
CA ILE A 3 3.46 2.98 -6.02
C ILE A 3 4.00 1.64 -5.52
N GLU A 4 5.32 1.42 -5.61
CA GLU A 4 5.94 0.26 -4.98
C GLU A 4 5.99 0.45 -3.47
N VAL A 5 5.52 -0.57 -2.76
CA VAL A 5 5.44 -0.57 -1.30
C VAL A 5 6.39 -1.64 -0.78
N THR A 6 7.23 -1.26 0.18
CA THR A 6 8.12 -2.18 0.90
C THR A 6 7.52 -2.57 2.25
N ASP A 7 8.03 -3.62 2.88
CA ASP A 7 7.62 -4.03 4.23
C ASP A 7 7.68 -2.88 5.24
N ALA A 8 8.69 -2.00 5.12
CA ALA A 8 8.85 -0.86 6.02
C ALA A 8 7.74 0.20 5.87
N THR A 9 7.07 0.24 4.72
CA THR A 9 6.08 1.28 4.36
C THR A 9 4.65 0.75 4.28
N PHE A 10 4.44 -0.56 4.36
CA PHE A 10 3.14 -1.17 4.15
C PHE A 10 2.10 -0.75 5.19
N ASP A 11 2.50 -0.65 6.46
CA ASP A 11 1.60 -0.24 7.55
C ASP A 11 1.05 1.18 7.34
N GLU A 12 1.90 2.12 6.96
CA GLU A 12 1.50 3.52 6.78
C GLU A 12 0.72 3.72 5.48
N VAL A 13 1.20 3.16 4.37
CA VAL A 13 0.64 3.43 3.04
C VAL A 13 -0.60 2.59 2.74
N VAL A 14 -0.70 1.38 3.30
CA VAL A 14 -1.78 0.44 3.01
C VAL A 14 -2.73 0.31 4.20
N LEU A 15 -2.21 -0.08 5.37
CA LEU A 15 -3.08 -0.42 6.52
C LEU A 15 -3.75 0.82 7.13
N LYS A 16 -3.07 1.97 7.11
CA LYS A 16 -3.57 3.25 7.65
C LYS A 16 -4.14 4.19 6.57
N SER A 17 -4.40 3.70 5.37
CA SER A 17 -4.93 4.54 4.30
C SER A 17 -6.35 5.03 4.58
N ASP A 18 -6.58 6.33 4.41
CA ASP A 18 -7.91 6.96 4.49
C ASP A 18 -8.83 6.59 3.32
N LYS A 19 -8.30 5.90 2.31
CA LYS A 19 -9.03 5.49 1.10
C LYS A 19 -8.81 3.99 0.83
N PRO A 20 -9.78 3.29 0.21
CA PRO A 20 -9.63 1.89 -0.14
C PRO A 20 -8.40 1.68 -1.04
N VAL A 21 -7.53 0.73 -0.65
CA VAL A 21 -6.30 0.40 -1.37
C VAL A 21 -6.50 -0.94 -2.10
N MET A 22 -6.13 -0.97 -3.38
CA MET A 22 -6.06 -2.20 -4.17
C MET A 22 -4.60 -2.65 -4.23
N VAL A 23 -4.32 -3.83 -3.70
CA VAL A 23 -2.98 -4.43 -3.73
C VAL A 23 -2.97 -5.55 -4.74
N ASP A 24 -1.98 -5.53 -5.63
CA ASP A 24 -1.78 -6.54 -6.64
C ASP A 24 -0.46 -7.26 -6.37
N PHE A 25 -0.46 -8.60 -6.42
CA PHE A 25 0.63 -9.48 -5.94
C PHE A 25 1.26 -10.27 -7.09
N TRP A 26 1.55 -9.57 -8.18
CA TRP A 26 2.14 -10.11 -9.41
C TRP A 26 3.54 -9.55 -9.63
#